data_AF-A0A9X3N8A9-F1
#
_entry.id   AF-A0A9X3N8A9-F1
#
_cell.length_a   1.000
_cell.length_b   1.000
_cell.length_c   1.000
_cell.angle_alpha   90.00
_cell.angle_beta   90.00
_cell.angle_gamma   90.00
#
_symmetry.space_group_name_H-M   'P 1'
#
loop_
_entity.id
_entity.type
_entity.pdbx_description
1 polymer ?
#
loop_
_entity_poly.entity_id
_entity_poly.type
_entity_poly.pdbx_seq_one_letter_code
_entity_poly.pdbx_strand_id
1 'polypeptide(L)'
;MTSCLPPAIALAFVRELSTDFRAGIVLDEALEPLAGDLELAAPARALLEAHARACELRAGEVFAARTATHAIVVVTGPHALPAVMRRDIRTALSGLGGAQAQETPFERPEGALVKAVVTASADAFRRHRAVSRSE
;
A
#
# COMPACT_ATOMS: atom_id res chain seq x y z
N MET A 1 -23.35 6.12 -12.75
CA MET A 1 -22.70 4.96 -12.11
C MET A 1 -21.23 5.08 -12.38
N THR A 2 -20.43 5.54 -11.41
CA THR A 2 -18.97 5.59 -11.58
C THR A 2 -18.45 4.18 -11.37
N SER A 3 -18.02 3.55 -12.46
CA SER A 3 -17.32 2.26 -12.41
C SER A 3 -16.10 2.38 -11.49
N CYS A 4 -16.02 1.54 -10.46
CA CYS A 4 -14.83 1.47 -9.62
C CYS A 4 -13.68 0.81 -10.41
N LEU A 5 -12.46 1.29 -10.23
CA LEU A 5 -11.27 0.65 -10.77
C LEU A 5 -11.13 -0.77 -10.19
N PRO A 6 -10.69 -1.76 -10.98
CA PRO A 6 -10.28 -3.04 -10.42
C PRO A 6 -9.10 -2.87 -9.44
N PRO A 7 -9.02 -3.65 -8.34
CA PRO A 7 -7.93 -3.58 -7.36
C PRO A 7 -6.51 -3.63 -7.96
N ALA A 8 -6.28 -4.53 -8.91
CA ALA A 8 -5.00 -4.64 -9.59
C ALA A 8 -4.62 -3.37 -10.38
N ILE A 9 -5.61 -2.69 -10.97
CA ILE A 9 -5.38 -1.45 -11.74
C ILE A 9 -5.09 -0.28 -10.80
N ALA A 10 -5.78 -0.20 -9.66
CA ALA A 10 -5.50 0.81 -8.65
C ALA A 10 -4.06 0.68 -8.10
N LEU A 11 -3.58 -0.54 -7.89
CA LEU A 11 -2.19 -0.77 -7.47
C LEU A 11 -1.18 -0.46 -8.58
N ALA A 12 -1.48 -0.88 -9.81
CA ALA A 12 -0.64 -0.57 -10.97
C ALA A 12 -0.48 0.94 -11.16
N PHE A 13 -1.55 1.72 -10.99
CA PHE A 13 -1.49 3.18 -11.02
C PHE A 13 -0.46 3.75 -10.04
N VAL A 14 -0.47 3.30 -8.78
CA VAL A 14 0.51 3.76 -7.78
C VAL A 14 1.93 3.35 -8.12
N ARG A 15 2.11 2.13 -8.63
CA ARG A 15 3.41 1.62 -9.08
C ARG A 15 3.98 2.46 -10.22
N GLU A 16 3.18 2.77 -11.25
CA GLU A 16 3.63 3.52 -12.42
C GLU A 16 4.00 4.98 -12.09
N LEU A 17 3.34 5.60 -11.11
CA LEU A 17 3.63 6.98 -10.71
C LEU A 17 4.82 7.12 -9.76
N SER A 18 5.32 6.02 -9.21
CA SER A 18 6.43 6.03 -8.25
C SER A 18 7.67 5.37 -8.83
N THR A 19 8.71 6.17 -9.05
CA THR A 19 10.03 5.69 -9.50
C THR A 19 10.77 4.84 -8.47
N ASP A 20 10.26 4.76 -7.24
CA ASP A 20 10.90 4.09 -6.12
C ASP A 20 9.95 3.09 -5.43
N PHE A 21 8.94 2.61 -6.15
CA PHE A 21 8.05 1.54 -5.70
C PHE A 21 8.82 0.21 -5.59
N ARG A 22 8.65 -0.50 -4.47
CA ARG A 22 9.27 -1.82 -4.26
C ARG A 22 8.26 -2.95 -4.20
N ALA A 23 7.18 -2.75 -3.46
CA ALA A 23 6.10 -3.72 -3.31
C ALA A 23 4.82 -3.01 -2.86
N GLY A 24 3.67 -3.61 -3.11
CA GLY A 24 2.41 -3.12 -2.59
C GLY A 24 1.28 -4.13 -2.68
N ILE A 25 0.25 -3.90 -1.88
CA ILE A 25 -0.90 -4.79 -1.75
C ILE A 25 -2.18 -3.97 -1.55
N VAL A 26 -3.26 -4.45 -2.15
CA VAL A 26 -4.63 -3.97 -1.94
C VAL A 26 -5.38 -5.03 -1.16
N LEU A 27 -6.05 -4.62 -0.09
CA LEU A 27 -6.84 -5.46 0.79
C LEU A 27 -8.31 -5.01 0.79
N ASP A 28 -9.22 -5.92 1.09
CA ASP A 28 -10.63 -5.62 1.32
C ASP A 28 -10.91 -5.13 2.76
N GLU A 29 -12.19 -5.01 3.11
CA GLU A 29 -12.64 -4.61 4.45
C GLU A 29 -12.27 -5.60 5.56
N ALA A 30 -12.12 -6.89 5.21
CA ALA A 30 -11.68 -7.96 6.11
C ALA A 30 -10.15 -8.05 6.17
N LEU A 31 -9.43 -7.15 5.49
CA LEU A 31 -7.97 -7.15 5.33
C LEU A 31 -7.44 -8.39 4.58
N GLU A 32 -8.27 -8.99 3.74
CA GLU A 32 -7.89 -10.09 2.85
C GLU A 32 -7.35 -9.56 1.51
N PRO A 33 -6.38 -10.24 0.89
CA PRO A 33 -5.70 -9.75 -0.31
C PRO A 33 -6.61 -9.77 -1.54
N LEU A 34 -6.74 -8.59 -2.18
CA LEU A 34 -7.43 -8.44 -3.46
C LEU A 34 -6.48 -8.37 -4.65
N ALA A 35 -5.30 -7.75 -4.49
CA ALA A 35 -4.28 -7.63 -5.53
C ALA A 35 -2.91 -7.26 -4.96
N GLY A 36 -1.84 -7.61 -5.68
CA GLY A 36 -0.46 -7.19 -5.36
C GLY A 36 0.39 -8.30 -4.77
N ASP A 37 1.37 -7.90 -3.97
CA ASP A 37 2.39 -8.77 -3.40
C ASP A 37 1.86 -9.51 -2.17
N LEU A 38 1.48 -10.79 -2.35
CA LEU A 38 0.83 -11.61 -1.31
C LEU A 38 1.68 -11.79 -0.04
N GLU A 39 3.00 -11.65 -0.16
CA GLU A 39 3.93 -11.74 0.97
C GLU A 39 3.75 -10.57 1.95
N LEU A 40 3.15 -9.47 1.48
CA LEU A 40 2.75 -8.37 2.34
C LEU A 40 1.47 -8.64 3.11
N ALA A 41 0.64 -9.64 2.74
CA ALA A 41 -0.72 -9.77 3.30
C ALA A 41 -0.72 -9.89 4.84
N ALA A 42 0.03 -10.84 5.38
CA ALA A 42 0.12 -11.04 6.83
C ALA A 42 0.69 -9.82 7.60
N PRO A 43 1.85 -9.25 7.22
CA PRO A 43 2.40 -8.09 7.94
C PRO A 43 1.59 -6.80 7.70
N ALA A 44 0.97 -6.62 6.53
CA ALA A 44 0.08 -5.49 6.26
C ALA A 44 -1.19 -5.56 7.12
N ARG A 45 -1.79 -6.75 7.25
CA ARG A 45 -2.94 -6.96 8.14
C ARG A 45 -2.59 -6.63 9.58
N ALA A 46 -1.50 -7.19 10.10
CA ALA A 46 -1.04 -6.92 11.47
C ALA A 46 -0.79 -5.42 11.72
N LEU A 47 -0.20 -4.72 10.74
CA LEU A 47 -0.01 -3.27 10.80
C LEU A 47 -1.34 -2.51 10.88
N LEU A 48 -2.32 -2.86 10.05
CA LEU A 48 -3.60 -2.16 9.99
C LEU A 48 -4.51 -2.47 11.19
N GLU A 49 -4.44 -3.68 11.74
CA GLU A 49 -5.14 -4.09 12.97
C GLU A 49 -4.60 -3.34 14.20
N ALA A 50 -3.27 -3.24 14.33
CA ALA A 50 -2.63 -2.48 15.41
C ALA A 50 -3.03 -1.00 15.39
N HIS A 51 -3.37 -0.48 14.22
CA HIS A 51 -3.79 0.90 14.01
C HIS A 51 -5.23 0.99 13.50
N ALA A 52 -6.18 0.24 14.09
CA ALA A 52 -7.58 0.14 13.66
C ALA A 52 -8.37 1.45 13.54
N ARG A 53 -7.84 2.60 14.00
CA ARG A 53 -8.46 3.94 13.84
C ARG A 53 -7.74 4.86 12.85
N ALA A 54 -6.52 4.56 12.43
CA ALA A 54 -5.77 5.37 11.48
C ALA A 54 -6.32 5.24 10.06
N CYS A 55 -6.70 6.33 9.41
CA CYS A 55 -7.03 6.30 7.98
C CYS A 55 -5.76 6.28 7.11
N GLU A 56 -4.66 6.84 7.62
CA GLU A 56 -3.38 6.95 6.93
C GLU A 56 -2.23 6.72 7.93
N LEU A 57 -1.25 5.91 7.52
CA LEU A 57 -0.07 5.54 8.29
C LEU A 57 1.18 5.81 7.46
N ARG A 58 2.24 6.27 8.14
CA ARG A 58 3.57 6.36 7.55
C ARG A 58 4.66 6.06 8.55
N ALA A 59 5.59 5.19 8.18
CA ALA A 59 6.86 5.04 8.87
C ALA A 59 7.98 4.61 7.91
N GLY A 60 8.99 5.47 7.79
CA GLY A 60 10.12 5.23 6.90
C GLY A 60 9.63 5.08 5.45
N GLU A 61 9.84 3.88 4.92
CA GLU A 61 9.53 3.45 3.55
C GLU A 61 8.11 2.89 3.38
N VAL A 62 7.35 2.74 4.48
CA VAL A 62 6.01 2.16 4.46
C VAL A 62 4.96 3.26 4.49
N PHE A 63 4.04 3.18 3.53
CA PHE A 63 2.83 3.99 3.45
C PHE A 63 1.62 3.07 3.48
N ALA A 64 0.64 3.38 4.30
CA ALA A 64 -0.64 2.70 4.26
C ALA A 64 -1.78 3.70 4.35
N ALA A 65 -2.86 3.42 3.65
CA ALA A 65 -4.11 4.17 3.79
C ALA A 65 -5.29 3.23 3.61
N ARG A 66 -6.40 3.55 4.25
CA ARG A 66 -7.63 2.77 4.14
C ARG A 66 -8.88 3.63 4.14
N THR A 67 -9.93 3.04 3.59
CA THR A 67 -11.32 3.48 3.68
C THR A 67 -12.12 2.42 4.41
N ALA A 68 -13.45 2.54 4.42
CA ALA A 68 -14.32 1.51 4.99
C ALA A 68 -14.26 0.17 4.21
N THR A 69 -13.90 0.20 2.93
CA THR A 69 -14.03 -0.97 2.04
C THR A 69 -12.69 -1.52 1.55
N HIS A 70 -11.63 -0.71 1.57
CA HIS A 70 -10.33 -1.10 1.02
C HIS A 70 -9.18 -0.51 1.82
N ALA A 71 -8.06 -1.21 1.81
CA ALA A 71 -6.77 -0.69 2.25
C ALA A 71 -5.71 -0.86 1.16
N ILE A 72 -4.76 0.07 1.09
CA ILE A 72 -3.56 -0.04 0.27
C ILE A 72 -2.35 0.10 1.19
N VAL A 73 -1.40 -0.82 1.07
CA VAL A 73 -0.09 -0.74 1.72
C VAL A 73 0.99 -0.78 0.66
N VAL A 74 1.93 0.17 0.70
CA VAL A 74 3.03 0.32 -0.24
C VAL A 74 4.34 0.42 0.52
N VAL A 75 5.35 -0.27 0.01
CA VAL A 75 6.74 -0.12 0.42
C VAL A 75 7.53 0.52 -0.70
N THR A 76 8.26 1.58 -0.37
CA THR A 76 9.12 2.31 -1.31
C THR A 76 10.59 2.08 -0.97
N GLY A 77 11.48 2.62 -1.80
CA GLY A 77 12.85 2.89 -1.38
C GLY A 77 12.99 4.24 -0.65
N PRO A 78 14.23 4.71 -0.47
CA PRO A 78 14.57 5.91 0.29
C PRO A 78 14.33 7.24 -0.45
N HIS A 79 14.00 7.20 -1.74
CA HIS A 79 13.86 8.38 -2.61
C HIS A 79 12.39 8.72 -2.93
N ALA A 80 11.42 7.95 -2.44
CA ALA A 80 10.01 8.27 -2.60
C ALA A 80 9.63 9.61 -1.95
N LEU A 81 8.93 10.45 -2.72
CA LEU A 81 8.41 11.73 -2.27
C LEU A 81 7.14 11.51 -1.42
N PRO A 82 7.16 11.76 -0.10
CA PRO A 82 6.06 11.33 0.78
C PRO A 82 4.71 11.97 0.46
N ALA A 83 4.70 13.26 0.11
CA ALA A 83 3.47 13.98 -0.22
C ALA A 83 2.83 13.49 -1.53
N VAL A 84 3.66 13.11 -2.51
CA VAL A 84 3.21 12.58 -3.81
C VAL A 84 2.66 11.16 -3.62
N MET A 85 3.41 10.28 -2.97
CA MET A 85 2.97 8.92 -2.66
C MET A 85 1.64 8.90 -1.91
N ARG A 86 1.47 9.78 -0.90
CA ARG A 86 0.21 9.94 -0.19
C ARG A 86 -0.95 10.29 -1.13
N ARG A 87 -0.74 11.27 -2.01
CA ARG A 87 -1.76 11.72 -2.97
C ARG A 87 -2.13 10.62 -3.96
N ASP A 88 -1.15 9.86 -4.43
CA ASP A 88 -1.35 8.78 -5.38
C ASP A 88 -2.16 7.64 -4.75
N ILE A 89 -1.81 7.23 -3.52
CA ILE A 89 -2.56 6.22 -2.78
C ILE A 89 -4.01 6.66 -2.52
N ARG A 90 -4.24 7.92 -2.13
CA ARG A 90 -5.61 8.45 -1.95
C ARG A 90 -6.40 8.44 -3.25
N THR A 91 -5.75 8.77 -4.36
CA THR A 91 -6.37 8.75 -5.69
C THR A 91 -6.74 7.33 -6.09
N ALA A 92 -5.86 6.36 -5.87
CA ALA A 92 -6.11 4.95 -6.10
C ALA A 92 -7.27 4.42 -5.24
N LEU A 93 -7.28 4.72 -3.94
CA LEU A 93 -8.38 4.36 -3.02
C LEU A 93 -9.72 4.98 -3.43
N SER A 94 -9.71 6.20 -3.95
CA SER A 94 -10.93 6.83 -4.47
C SER A 94 -11.42 6.15 -5.75
N GLY A 95 -10.49 5.75 -6.61
CA GLY A 95 -10.79 4.94 -7.78
C GLY A 95 -11.44 3.59 -7.45
N LEU A 96 -11.10 2.99 -6.31
CA LEU A 96 -11.72 1.76 -5.78
C LEU A 96 -13.14 1.97 -5.21
N GLY A 97 -13.67 3.20 -5.25
CA GLY A 97 -14.98 3.53 -4.68
C GLY A 97 -14.91 4.01 -3.23
N GLY A 98 -13.72 4.29 -2.70
CA GLY A 98 -13.54 4.90 -1.40
C GLY A 98 -14.02 6.36 -1.40
N ALA A 99 -14.89 6.73 -0.46
CA ALA A 99 -15.13 8.15 -0.16
C ALA A 99 -13.82 8.79 0.32
N GLN A 100 -13.47 9.97 -0.21
CA GLN A 100 -12.26 10.70 0.20
C GLN A 100 -12.28 10.94 1.71
N ALA A 101 -11.41 10.26 2.45
CA ALA A 101 -11.19 10.56 3.85
C ALA A 101 -10.62 11.98 3.98
N GLN A 102 -11.08 12.76 4.96
CA GLN A 102 -10.48 14.04 5.32
C GLN A 102 -8.96 13.86 5.54
N GLU A 103 -8.17 14.88 5.21
CA GLU A 103 -6.74 14.87 5.51
C GLU A 103 -6.51 14.74 7.02
N THR A 104 -6.20 13.52 7.46
CA THR A 104 -5.74 13.27 8.82
C THR A 104 -4.21 13.30 8.86
N PRO A 105 -3.60 13.79 9.95
CA PRO A 105 -2.16 13.61 10.18
C PRO A 105 -1.81 12.11 10.16
N PHE A 106 -0.61 11.79 9.66
CA PHE A 106 -0.12 10.41 9.70
C PHE A 106 0.03 9.95 11.14
N GLU A 107 -0.58 8.80 11.45
CA GLU A 107 -0.20 8.06 12.65
C GLU A 107 1.12 7.33 12.37
N ARG A 108 2.02 7.34 13.36
CA ARG A 108 3.35 6.72 13.26
C ARG A 108 3.27 5.31 13.85
N PRO A 109 3.35 4.25 13.04
CA PRO A 109 3.25 2.89 13.52
C PRO A 109 4.50 2.42 14.29
N GLU A 110 4.34 1.33 15.04
CA GLU A 110 5.42 0.69 15.80
C GLU A 110 6.52 0.13 14.90
N GLY A 111 7.78 0.31 15.30
CA GLY A 111 8.95 -0.04 14.48
C GLY A 111 9.05 -1.53 14.12
N ALA A 112 8.55 -2.43 14.96
CA ALA A 112 8.57 -3.87 14.70
C ALA A 112 7.67 -4.26 13.52
N LEU A 113 6.46 -3.69 13.46
CA LEU A 113 5.50 -3.93 12.37
C LEU A 113 6.02 -3.38 11.05
N VAL A 114 6.60 -2.18 11.08
CA VAL A 114 7.24 -1.56 9.90
C VAL A 114 8.36 -2.44 9.37
N LYS A 115 9.22 -2.97 10.24
CA LYS A 115 10.31 -3.88 9.86
C LYS A 115 9.80 -5.17 9.22
N ALA A 116 8.70 -5.74 9.72
CA ALA A 116 8.09 -6.94 9.14
C ALA A 116 7.59 -6.68 7.71
N VAL A 117 6.90 -5.55 7.49
CA VAL A 117 6.42 -5.13 6.16
C VAL A 117 7.60 -4.90 5.19
N VAL A 118 8.65 -4.19 5.61
CA VAL A 118 9.85 -3.97 4.79
C VAL A 118 10.57 -5.28 4.46
N THR A 119 10.67 -6.21 5.41
CA THR A 119 11.32 -7.51 5.18
C THR A 119 10.55 -8.32 4.13
N ALA A 120 9.22 -8.40 4.24
CA ALA A 120 8.39 -9.08 3.25
C ALA A 120 8.48 -8.44 1.86
N SER A 121 8.63 -7.11 1.78
CA SER A 121 8.82 -6.41 0.52
C SER A 121 10.10 -6.81 -0.23
N ALA A 122 11.17 -7.16 0.49
CA ALA A 122 12.41 -7.59 -0.12
C ALA A 122 12.24 -8.93 -0.85
N ASP A 123 11.37 -9.82 -0.33
CA ASP A 123 11.04 -11.09 -0.96
C ASP A 123 10.18 -10.90 -2.21
N ALA A 124 9.26 -9.94 -2.19
CA ALA A 124 8.48 -9.51 -3.36
C ALA A 124 9.37 -8.90 -4.45
N PHE A 125 10.19 -7.92 -4.08
CA PHE A 125 11.05 -7.22 -5.03
C PHE A 125 12.05 -8.15 -5.73
N ARG A 126 12.60 -9.14 -5.02
CA ARG A 126 13.49 -10.16 -5.61
C ARG A 126 12.80 -10.99 -6.70
N ARG A 127 11.52 -11.34 -6.52
CA ARG A 127 10.75 -12.09 -7.53
C ARG A 127 10.50 -11.26 -8.78
N HIS A 128 10.09 -9.99 -8.63
CA HIS A 128 9.91 -9.09 -9.76
C HIS A 128 11.18 -8.94 -10.60
N ARG A 129 12.35 -8.79 -9.94
CA ARG A 129 13.63 -8.70 -10.66
C ARG A 129 14.08 -9.98 -11.35
N ALA A 130 13.71 -11.14 -10.82
CA ALA A 130 14.04 -12.42 -11.44
C ALA A 130 13.26 -12.62 -12.75
N VAL A 131 11.99 -12.19 -12.78
CA VAL A 131 11.12 -12.29 -13.96
C VAL A 131 11.60 -11.35 -15.08
N SER A 132 12.00 -10.11 -14.77
CA SER A 132 12.47 -9.14 -15.77
C SER A 132 13.85 -9.42 -16.38
N ARG A 133 14.52 -10.52 -16.02
CA ARG A 133 15.84 -10.93 -16.58
C ARG A 133 15.76 -12.13 -17.51
N SER A 134 14.56 -12.64 -17.78
CA SER A 134 14.34 -13.83 -18.62
C SER A 134 13.73 -13.51 -20.00
N GLU A 135 13.70 -12.23 -20.39
CA GLU A 135 13.27 -11.74 -21.71
C GLU A 135 14.44 -11.18 -22.53
#